data_AF-A0A9D7P5N9-F1
#
_entry.id   AF-A0A9D7P5N9-F1
#
_cell.length_a   1.000
_cell.length_b   1.000
_cell.length_c   1.000
_cell.angle_alpha   90.00
_cell.angle_beta   90.00
_cell.angle_gamma   90.00
#
_symmetry.space_group_name_H-M   'P 1'
#
loop_
_entity.id
_entity.type
_entity.pdbx_description
1 polymer ?
#
loop_
_entity_poly.entity_id
_entity_poly.type
_entity_poly.pdbx_seq_one_letter_code
_entity_poly.pdbx_strand_id
1 'polypeptide(L)'
;MLSQLLVMYANRRLGLGESGQQAMVYFAPHPPVRQKQLNDCISDAFYRDLFMSPCLSGWDNGEAKHDYMKLCHQVLSRSQLNAVAKLREAGIIANNLVVLPELSNISLANNGTHVSLGSRKLTEAMRAGHPGFGCAEEKLIGDLTIKIVEHFLPLFVGTYSAAPYRLDFADFHPEKVLGFLPHELDYTHLRMIWRRWRKKADLNFFGYRLTPFGPQWIDRLLSTVFRLRGDWVADFRLIDYLASVMSTERSPAFDGSLGSGERLKRDLADLGIFDSKMSLYVLYRLREFDKMGYTGFEGRYYSLFESLSEDLVPAVGLQALITALAFKYQAQGRMTHAHIPDEPFIESERRQIFFGAAIGIPTFFVRRNTTNECLRTILARTKRTRASRRYPGYLRVHNEDYQRALVETLLEDAADLIEMFGLQEMLADLKARLDDPADRSATGKLVRGILADGKVRSPMQLPAEDFNMQAEHYYRDKLRRRHLAEAFEFLIEDLRALELEAMHFDGRLKQALHDCLPNRGATQLAIELQACAIAGDASEEELRRLINLMLLSIHQDLQASEKMLAMDNRNLPERNQHAGSHAINTAPVC
;
A
#
# COMPACT_ATOMS: atom_id res chain seq x y z
N MET A 1 18.68 0.52 -1.60
CA MET A 1 20.12 0.78 -1.37
C MET A 1 20.67 1.91 -2.23
N LEU A 2 20.68 1.77 -3.57
CA LEU A 2 21.31 2.75 -4.47
C LEU A 2 20.90 4.21 -4.21
N SER A 3 19.60 4.49 -4.02
CA SER A 3 19.13 5.85 -3.70
C SER A 3 19.72 6.42 -2.40
N GLN A 4 19.96 5.58 -1.38
CA GLN A 4 20.60 6.02 -0.13
C GLN A 4 22.05 6.42 -0.40
N LEU A 5 22.81 5.57 -1.08
CA LEU A 5 24.22 5.84 -1.40
C LEU A 5 24.38 7.09 -2.26
N LEU A 6 23.51 7.28 -3.25
CA LEU A 6 23.52 8.48 -4.11
C LEU A 6 23.25 9.76 -3.30
N VAL A 7 22.30 9.73 -2.37
CA VAL A 7 22.00 10.89 -1.52
C VAL A 7 23.13 11.16 -0.52
N MET A 8 23.74 10.12 0.06
CA MET A 8 24.92 10.27 0.91
C MET A 8 26.10 10.87 0.12
N TYR A 9 26.31 10.42 -1.12
CA TYR A 9 27.34 10.94 -2.00
C TYR A 9 27.07 12.41 -2.34
N ALA A 10 25.84 12.75 -2.72
CA ALA A 10 25.43 14.11 -3.05
C ALA A 10 25.58 15.07 -1.86
N ASN A 11 25.23 14.64 -0.65
CA ASN A 11 25.40 15.45 0.57
C ASN A 11 26.85 15.92 0.77
N ARG A 12 27.82 15.07 0.41
CA ARG A 12 29.25 15.38 0.50
C ARG A 12 29.70 16.19 -0.72
N ARG A 13 29.43 15.66 -1.91
CA ARG A 13 29.93 16.23 -3.17
C ARG A 13 29.41 17.65 -3.44
N LEU A 14 28.18 17.93 -3.03
CA LEU A 14 27.53 19.24 -3.21
C LEU A 14 27.73 20.18 -2.02
N GLY A 15 28.50 19.77 -0.99
CA GLY A 15 28.76 20.62 0.18
C GLY A 15 27.53 20.90 1.06
N LEU A 16 26.47 20.08 0.99
CA LEU A 16 25.26 20.31 1.78
C LEU A 16 25.57 20.30 3.28
N GLY A 17 26.42 19.37 3.72
CA GLY A 17 26.88 19.31 5.11
C GLY A 17 27.60 20.57 5.58
N GLU A 18 28.38 21.21 4.71
CA GLU A 18 29.09 22.47 5.01
C GLU A 18 28.12 23.64 5.22
N SER A 19 26.98 23.61 4.53
CA SER A 19 25.88 24.57 4.70
C SER A 19 24.92 24.25 5.87
N GLY A 20 25.19 23.19 6.64
CA GLY A 20 24.32 22.71 7.72
C GLY A 20 23.05 22.02 7.22
N GLN A 21 23.00 21.63 5.95
CA GLN A 21 21.87 20.93 5.33
C GLN A 21 22.19 19.45 5.12
N GLN A 22 21.15 18.61 5.12
CA GLN A 22 21.28 17.20 4.84
C GLN A 22 20.03 16.69 4.11
N ALA A 23 20.23 16.12 2.91
CA ALA A 23 19.21 15.35 2.23
C ALA A 23 19.18 13.92 2.79
N MET A 24 17.99 13.36 2.98
CA MET A 24 17.80 12.02 3.54
C MET A 24 16.70 11.30 2.79
N VAL A 25 16.86 9.98 2.60
CA VAL A 25 15.81 9.09 2.10
C VAL A 25 15.42 8.16 3.24
N TYR A 26 14.13 7.99 3.46
CA TYR A 26 13.58 7.06 4.45
C TYR A 26 12.14 6.75 4.09
N PHE A 27 11.62 5.64 4.61
CA PHE A 27 10.20 5.31 4.45
C PHE A 27 9.42 5.91 5.61
N ALA A 28 8.46 6.79 5.29
CA ALA A 28 7.51 7.35 6.25
C ALA A 28 6.10 7.33 5.66
N PRO A 29 5.13 6.69 6.33
CA PRO A 29 3.80 6.50 5.77
C PRO A 29 2.91 7.75 5.87
N HIS A 30 3.32 8.72 6.69
CA HIS A 30 2.60 9.96 6.99
C HIS A 30 3.47 11.18 6.67
N PRO A 31 2.86 12.35 6.41
CA PRO A 31 3.58 13.59 6.24
C PRO A 31 4.13 14.02 7.61
N PRO A 32 5.30 14.67 7.67
CA PRO A 32 5.86 15.19 8.92
C PRO A 32 4.86 16.04 9.71
N VAL A 33 4.92 15.96 11.04
CA VAL A 33 3.99 16.69 11.93
C VAL A 33 4.05 18.19 11.66
N ARG A 34 5.26 18.72 11.44
CA ARG A 34 5.48 20.13 11.11
C ARG A 34 4.93 20.53 9.74
N GLN A 35 4.92 19.62 8.76
CA GLN A 35 4.32 19.87 7.46
C GLN A 35 2.79 19.95 7.56
N LYS A 36 2.19 19.11 8.41
CA LYS A 36 0.76 19.20 8.75
C LYS A 36 0.45 20.53 9.45
N GLN A 37 1.20 20.90 10.48
CA GLN A 37 1.04 22.20 11.15
C GLN A 37 1.19 23.39 10.19
N LEU A 38 2.14 23.32 9.26
CA LEU A 38 2.33 24.35 8.24
C LEU A 38 1.14 24.43 7.29
N ASN A 39 0.60 23.28 6.85
CA ASN A 39 -0.60 23.20 6.01
C ASN A 39 -1.78 23.95 6.66
N ASP A 40 -1.98 23.73 7.97
CA ASP A 40 -3.02 24.40 8.75
C ASP A 40 -2.86 25.93 8.81
N CYS A 41 -1.67 26.45 8.48
CA CYS A 41 -1.33 27.87 8.55
C CYS A 41 -1.27 28.58 7.19
N ILE A 42 -1.38 27.85 6.06
CA ILE A 42 -1.18 28.43 4.72
C ILE A 42 -2.33 28.12 3.77
N SER A 43 -2.41 28.91 2.69
CA SER A 43 -3.37 28.63 1.63
C SER A 43 -2.98 27.37 0.83
N ASP A 44 -3.99 26.67 0.34
CA ASP A 44 -3.86 25.50 -0.53
C ASP A 44 -3.06 25.78 -1.83
N ALA A 45 -3.19 26.99 -2.39
CA ALA A 45 -2.36 27.41 -3.53
C ALA A 45 -0.88 27.52 -3.14
N PHE A 46 -0.59 28.15 -2.00
CA PHE A 46 0.79 28.32 -1.53
C PHE A 46 1.41 26.99 -1.10
N TYR A 47 0.64 26.09 -0.48
CA TYR A 47 1.10 24.74 -0.17
C TYR A 47 1.54 24.01 -1.44
N ARG A 48 0.74 24.08 -2.51
CA ARG A 48 1.10 23.47 -3.79
C ARG A 48 2.41 24.02 -4.34
N ASP A 49 2.61 25.33 -4.31
CA ASP A 49 3.83 25.94 -4.84
C ASP A 49 5.08 25.53 -4.04
N LEU A 50 4.94 25.27 -2.73
CA LEU A 50 6.04 24.83 -1.87
C LEU A 50 6.36 23.33 -1.99
N PHE A 51 5.34 22.47 -2.01
CA PHE A 51 5.52 21.02 -1.81
C PHE A 51 5.34 20.18 -3.07
N MET A 52 4.82 20.74 -4.16
CA MET A 52 4.58 19.99 -5.40
C MET A 52 5.83 20.00 -6.29
N SER A 53 6.92 19.45 -5.77
CA SER A 53 8.13 19.19 -6.57
C SER A 53 7.99 17.81 -7.25
N PRO A 54 8.00 17.73 -8.60
CA PRO A 54 7.80 16.46 -9.28
C PRO A 54 9.06 15.59 -9.16
N CYS A 55 8.98 14.44 -8.49
CA CYS A 55 9.90 13.35 -8.83
C CYS A 55 9.62 12.94 -10.28
N LEU A 56 10.59 12.65 -11.15
CA LEU A 56 10.27 12.28 -12.56
C LEU A 56 9.89 10.80 -12.75
N SER A 57 9.68 10.05 -11.66
CA SER A 57 9.39 8.60 -11.75
C SER A 57 8.21 8.31 -12.69
N GLY A 58 8.48 7.57 -13.77
CA GLY A 58 7.51 7.15 -14.80
C GLY A 58 7.07 8.25 -15.77
N TRP A 59 7.75 9.40 -15.82
CA TRP A 59 7.41 10.51 -16.70
C TRP A 59 8.65 11.10 -17.35
N ASP A 60 8.62 11.22 -18.67
CA ASP A 60 9.70 11.85 -19.45
C ASP A 60 9.58 13.39 -19.48
N ASN A 61 8.39 13.92 -19.15
CA ASN A 61 8.11 15.35 -19.09
C ASN A 61 7.75 15.79 -17.65
N GLY A 62 8.67 16.54 -17.04
CA GLY A 62 8.50 17.06 -15.68
C GLY A 62 7.40 18.10 -15.50
N GLU A 63 7.16 18.94 -16.50
CA GLU A 63 6.08 19.93 -16.46
C GLU A 63 4.72 19.25 -16.49
N ALA A 64 4.55 18.27 -17.39
CA ALA A 64 3.31 17.49 -17.48
C ALA A 64 3.03 16.74 -16.17
N LYS A 65 4.08 16.20 -15.53
CA LYS A 65 3.93 15.58 -14.21
C LYS A 65 3.59 16.59 -13.12
N HIS A 66 4.22 17.76 -13.13
CA HIS A 66 3.92 18.82 -12.18
C HIS A 66 2.45 19.26 -12.28
N ASP A 67 1.95 19.44 -13.49
CA ASP A 67 0.55 19.78 -13.76
C ASP A 67 -0.40 18.66 -13.33
N TYR A 68 -0.04 17.40 -13.60
CA TYR A 68 -0.79 16.23 -13.13
C TYR A 68 -0.85 16.20 -11.60
N MET A 69 0.27 16.43 -10.91
CA MET A 69 0.30 16.47 -9.45
C MET A 69 -0.59 17.61 -8.92
N LYS A 70 -0.50 18.82 -9.50
CA LYS A 70 -1.38 19.95 -9.16
C LYS A 70 -2.86 19.58 -9.29
N LEU A 71 -3.24 18.91 -10.38
CA LEU A 71 -4.59 18.40 -10.58
C LEU A 71 -4.99 17.40 -9.48
N CYS A 72 -4.15 16.41 -9.19
CA CYS A 72 -4.43 15.44 -8.13
C CYS A 72 -4.69 16.13 -6.79
N HIS A 73 -3.90 17.13 -6.42
CA HIS A 73 -4.06 17.83 -5.16
C HIS A 73 -5.39 18.60 -5.10
N GLN A 74 -5.72 19.33 -6.18
CA GLN A 74 -6.99 20.05 -6.28
C GLN A 74 -8.20 19.12 -6.18
N VAL A 75 -8.14 17.97 -6.85
CA VAL A 75 -9.22 16.98 -6.84
C VAL A 75 -9.39 16.36 -5.47
N LEU A 76 -8.30 16.02 -4.77
CA LEU A 76 -8.36 15.44 -3.43
C LEU A 76 -8.88 16.44 -2.39
N SER A 77 -8.43 17.70 -2.44
CA SER A 77 -9.00 18.79 -1.62
C SER A 77 -10.51 18.94 -1.85
N ARG A 78 -10.95 18.97 -3.11
CA ARG A 78 -12.38 19.05 -3.46
C ARG A 78 -13.16 17.82 -3.01
N SER A 79 -12.59 16.63 -3.18
CA SER A 79 -13.21 15.38 -2.75
C SER A 79 -13.45 15.39 -1.24
N GLN A 80 -12.48 15.82 -0.44
CA GLN A 80 -12.64 15.86 1.02
C GLN A 80 -13.77 16.82 1.46
N LEU A 81 -13.92 17.96 0.77
CA LEU A 81 -15.06 18.86 0.99
C LEU A 81 -16.40 18.18 0.64
N ASN A 82 -16.46 17.47 -0.49
CA ASN A 82 -17.66 16.73 -0.90
C ASN A 82 -17.99 15.55 0.02
N ALA A 83 -17.00 15.01 0.74
CA ALA A 83 -17.19 13.96 1.75
C ALA A 83 -18.08 14.43 2.90
N VAL A 84 -18.03 15.71 3.26
CA VAL A 84 -18.87 16.31 4.33
C VAL A 84 -20.36 16.18 4.00
N ALA A 85 -20.75 16.41 2.74
CA ALA A 85 -22.13 16.26 2.31
C ALA A 85 -22.61 14.81 2.48
N LYS A 86 -21.79 13.83 2.08
CA LYS A 86 -22.09 12.40 2.26
C LYS A 86 -22.16 11.99 3.73
N LEU A 87 -21.33 12.56 4.60
CA LEU A 87 -21.39 12.32 6.04
C LEU A 87 -22.70 12.84 6.65
N ARG A 88 -23.21 13.97 6.16
CA ARG A 88 -24.53 14.49 6.53
C ARG A 88 -25.66 13.58 6.06
N GLU A 89 -25.62 13.14 4.80
CA GLU A 89 -26.60 12.19 4.24
C GLU A 89 -26.60 10.85 4.97
N ALA A 90 -25.42 10.37 5.36
CA ALA A 90 -25.25 9.19 6.19
C ALA A 90 -25.73 9.40 7.64
N GLY A 91 -26.16 10.60 8.05
CA GLY A 91 -26.57 10.91 9.40
C GLY A 91 -25.45 10.75 10.44
N ILE A 92 -24.19 10.86 10.00
CA ILE A 92 -23.01 10.85 10.88
C ILE A 92 -22.81 12.23 11.47
N ILE A 93 -22.93 13.26 10.63
CA ILE A 93 -23.00 14.66 11.03
C ILE A 93 -24.48 14.99 11.28
N ALA A 94 -24.83 15.15 12.55
CA ALA A 94 -26.22 15.36 12.97
C ALA A 94 -26.65 16.84 12.97
N ASN A 95 -25.69 17.76 13.12
CA ASN A 95 -25.93 19.20 13.26
C ASN A 95 -25.20 19.98 12.17
N ASN A 96 -25.64 21.20 11.87
CA ASN A 96 -24.95 22.10 10.92
C ASN A 96 -23.63 22.68 11.49
N LEU A 97 -23.23 22.26 12.69
CA LEU A 97 -21.96 22.59 13.29
C LEU A 97 -20.92 21.57 12.78
N VAL A 98 -20.16 21.98 11.77
CA VAL A 98 -19.11 21.19 11.15
C VAL A 98 -17.83 22.02 11.15
N VAL A 99 -16.72 21.42 11.52
CA VAL A 99 -15.40 21.98 11.28
C VAL A 99 -15.07 21.73 9.82
N LEU A 100 -15.30 22.71 8.95
CA LEU A 100 -14.96 22.57 7.54
C LEU A 100 -13.50 22.09 7.41
N PRO A 101 -13.26 20.99 6.67
CA PRO A 101 -11.90 20.55 6.44
C PRO A 101 -11.15 21.67 5.73
N GLU A 102 -9.85 21.75 6.01
CA GLU A 102 -9.00 22.73 5.35
C GLU A 102 -9.03 22.51 3.84
N LEU A 103 -8.92 23.61 3.09
CA LEU A 103 -8.88 23.55 1.63
C LEU A 103 -7.60 22.86 1.12
N SER A 104 -6.57 22.77 1.95
CA SER A 104 -5.28 22.17 1.60
C SER A 104 -5.19 20.76 2.16
N ASN A 105 -5.02 19.78 1.28
CA ASN A 105 -4.99 18.36 1.62
C ASN A 105 -3.56 17.79 1.46
N ILE A 106 -3.01 17.25 2.55
CA ILE A 106 -1.64 16.70 2.57
C ILE A 106 -1.55 15.22 2.18
N SER A 107 -2.66 14.59 1.79
CA SER A 107 -2.71 13.14 1.56
C SER A 107 -1.83 12.66 0.40
N LEU A 108 -1.49 13.52 -0.55
CA LEU A 108 -0.51 13.18 -1.60
C LEU A 108 0.91 13.00 -1.06
N ALA A 109 1.21 13.54 0.14
CA ALA A 109 2.47 13.29 0.83
C ALA A 109 2.45 11.97 1.63
N ASN A 110 1.32 11.25 1.69
CA ASN A 110 1.25 9.92 2.27
C ASN A 110 1.96 8.90 1.37
N ASN A 111 3.09 8.36 1.83
CA ASN A 111 3.85 7.38 1.05
C ASN A 111 3.42 5.95 1.38
N GLY A 112 3.28 5.13 0.35
CA GLY A 112 3.10 3.69 0.51
C GLY A 112 4.02 2.94 -0.44
N THR A 113 4.05 1.63 -0.29
CA THR A 113 4.80 0.75 -1.19
C THR A 113 3.84 0.13 -2.19
N HIS A 114 4.17 0.20 -3.48
CA HIS A 114 3.45 -0.53 -4.51
C HIS A 114 4.25 -1.74 -4.94
N VAL A 115 3.61 -2.91 -5.00
CA VAL A 115 4.25 -4.16 -5.41
C VAL A 115 3.55 -4.67 -6.67
N SER A 116 4.27 -4.63 -7.79
CA SER A 116 3.78 -5.15 -9.07
C SER A 116 4.31 -6.57 -9.33
N LEU A 117 3.41 -7.47 -9.71
CA LEU A 117 3.69 -8.84 -10.12
C LEU A 117 3.27 -9.00 -11.58
N GLY A 118 4.24 -9.28 -12.47
CA GLY A 118 3.99 -9.55 -13.88
C GLY A 118 3.91 -11.06 -14.16
N SER A 119 2.98 -11.47 -15.01
CA SER A 119 2.92 -12.85 -15.52
C SER A 119 3.64 -12.94 -16.85
N ARG A 120 4.74 -13.71 -16.90
CA ARG A 120 5.50 -13.97 -18.14
C ARG A 120 4.62 -14.63 -19.20
N LYS A 121 3.93 -15.71 -18.83
CA LYS A 121 3.06 -16.48 -19.75
C LYS A 121 1.92 -15.65 -20.34
N LEU A 122 1.23 -14.84 -19.53
CA LEU A 122 0.15 -13.99 -20.03
C LEU A 122 0.69 -12.85 -20.90
N THR A 123 1.83 -12.26 -20.50
CA THR A 123 2.52 -11.23 -21.28
C THR A 123 2.97 -11.76 -22.65
N GLU A 124 3.52 -12.96 -22.70
CA GLU A 124 3.89 -13.64 -23.95
C GLU A 124 2.67 -13.97 -24.81
N ALA A 125 1.59 -14.47 -24.20
CA ALA A 125 0.35 -14.76 -24.92
C ALA A 125 -0.22 -13.49 -25.57
N MET A 126 -0.24 -12.36 -24.85
CA MET A 126 -0.64 -11.05 -25.41
C MET A 126 0.29 -10.60 -26.52
N ARG A 127 1.62 -10.67 -26.31
CA ARG A 127 2.62 -10.27 -27.29
C ARG A 127 2.55 -11.11 -28.58
N ALA A 128 2.26 -12.40 -28.46
CA ALA A 128 2.10 -13.32 -29.58
C ALA A 128 0.73 -13.21 -30.28
N GLY A 129 -0.20 -12.38 -29.77
CA GLY A 129 -1.54 -12.27 -30.32
C GLY A 129 -2.34 -13.56 -30.19
N HIS A 130 -2.24 -14.25 -29.04
CA HIS A 130 -2.90 -15.53 -28.83
C HIS A 130 -4.43 -15.41 -29.04
N PRO A 131 -5.05 -16.24 -29.90
CA PRO A 131 -6.45 -16.04 -30.33
C PRO A 131 -7.48 -16.16 -29.20
N GLY A 132 -7.12 -16.81 -28.09
CA GLY A 132 -7.98 -16.99 -26.92
C GLY A 132 -7.67 -16.08 -25.72
N PHE A 133 -6.76 -15.11 -25.86
CA PHE A 133 -6.43 -14.18 -24.78
C PHE A 133 -6.05 -12.82 -25.35
N GLY A 134 -7.02 -11.90 -25.42
CA GLY A 134 -6.83 -10.51 -25.78
C GLY A 134 -7.24 -9.55 -24.66
N CYS A 135 -7.42 -8.29 -25.01
CA CYS A 135 -7.73 -7.23 -24.04
C CYS A 135 -9.03 -7.48 -23.26
N ALA A 136 -10.03 -8.05 -23.93
CA ALA A 136 -11.32 -8.37 -23.30
C ALA A 136 -11.15 -9.48 -22.25
N GLU A 137 -10.42 -10.54 -22.57
CA GLU A 137 -10.15 -11.65 -21.66
C GLU A 137 -9.24 -11.21 -20.50
N GLU A 138 -8.21 -10.40 -20.76
CA GLU A 138 -7.35 -9.82 -19.74
C GLU A 138 -8.17 -9.00 -18.73
N LYS A 139 -9.10 -8.17 -19.23
CA LYS A 139 -9.98 -7.35 -18.40
C LYS A 139 -10.97 -8.19 -17.60
N LEU A 140 -11.62 -9.16 -18.24
CA LEU A 140 -12.58 -10.07 -17.62
C LEU A 140 -11.94 -10.83 -16.45
N ILE A 141 -10.82 -11.49 -16.70
CA ILE A 141 -10.11 -12.27 -15.70
C ILE A 141 -9.50 -11.36 -14.63
N GLY A 142 -8.93 -10.23 -15.04
CA GLY A 142 -8.27 -9.28 -14.15
C GLY A 142 -9.22 -8.68 -13.12
N ASP A 143 -10.40 -8.26 -13.54
CA ASP A 143 -11.41 -7.69 -12.66
C ASP A 143 -11.94 -8.70 -11.63
N LEU A 144 -12.20 -9.94 -12.06
CA LEU A 144 -12.61 -11.00 -11.14
C LEU A 144 -11.50 -11.35 -10.14
N THR A 145 -10.24 -11.38 -10.59
CA THR A 145 -9.10 -11.56 -9.68
C THR A 145 -9.07 -10.48 -8.62
N ILE A 146 -9.24 -9.20 -8.99
CA ILE A 146 -9.28 -8.08 -8.04
C ILE A 146 -10.40 -8.28 -7.01
N LYS A 147 -11.61 -8.61 -7.46
CA LYS A 147 -12.74 -8.88 -6.56
C LYS A 147 -12.45 -9.98 -5.54
N ILE A 148 -11.81 -11.07 -5.96
CA ILE A 148 -11.44 -12.17 -5.06
C ILE A 148 -10.36 -11.70 -4.07
N VAL A 149 -9.29 -11.07 -4.57
CA VAL A 149 -8.16 -10.59 -3.74
C VAL A 149 -8.62 -9.63 -2.64
N GLU A 150 -9.59 -8.74 -2.93
CA GLU A 150 -10.12 -7.77 -1.94
C GLU A 150 -10.61 -8.44 -0.64
N HIS A 151 -11.07 -9.70 -0.68
CA HIS A 151 -11.52 -10.45 0.51
C HIS A 151 -10.39 -10.83 1.46
N PHE A 152 -9.17 -10.96 0.94
CA PHE A 152 -7.98 -11.41 1.68
C PHE A 152 -7.11 -10.26 2.17
N LEU A 153 -7.37 -9.02 1.73
CA LEU A 153 -6.58 -7.85 2.12
C LEU A 153 -6.43 -7.61 3.64
N PRO A 154 -7.40 -8.00 4.50
CA PRO A 154 -7.21 -7.93 5.95
C PRO A 154 -6.03 -8.75 6.49
N LEU A 155 -5.46 -9.69 5.73
CA LEU A 155 -4.25 -10.42 6.14
C LEU A 155 -2.97 -9.60 6.06
N PHE A 156 -2.96 -8.49 5.32
CA PHE A 156 -1.77 -7.65 5.15
C PHE A 156 -1.72 -6.50 6.15
N VAL A 157 -2.87 -5.85 6.36
CA VAL A 157 -2.97 -4.62 7.15
C VAL A 157 -2.71 -4.92 8.62
N GLY A 158 -1.71 -4.23 9.16
CA GLY A 158 -1.21 -4.41 10.51
C GLY A 158 -0.32 -5.63 10.71
N THR A 159 -0.52 -6.68 9.91
CA THR A 159 0.26 -7.93 9.99
C THR A 159 1.65 -7.80 9.37
N TYR A 160 1.73 -7.32 8.11
CA TYR A 160 2.99 -7.14 7.38
C TYR A 160 3.34 -5.68 7.13
N SER A 161 2.34 -4.82 6.93
CA SER A 161 2.57 -3.38 6.82
C SER A 161 1.60 -2.61 7.70
N ALA A 162 2.04 -1.49 8.25
CA ALA A 162 1.19 -0.65 9.08
C ALA A 162 1.56 0.83 8.93
N ALA A 163 0.71 1.72 9.43
CA ALA A 163 1.01 3.14 9.54
C ALA A 163 0.52 3.68 10.89
N PRO A 164 1.24 3.35 11.97
CA PRO A 164 0.92 3.81 13.30
C PRO A 164 0.63 5.32 13.38
N TYR A 165 -0.55 5.70 13.90
CA TYR A 165 -0.88 7.10 14.17
C TYR A 165 -1.77 7.31 15.39
N ARG A 166 -1.50 8.38 16.15
CA ARG A 166 -2.30 8.78 17.31
C ARG A 166 -3.19 9.98 16.98
N LEU A 167 -4.49 9.84 17.23
CA LEU A 167 -5.51 10.89 17.07
C LEU A 167 -5.94 11.40 18.45
N ASP A 168 -5.75 12.69 18.72
CA ASP A 168 -6.27 13.27 19.96
C ASP A 168 -7.79 13.44 19.91
N PHE A 169 -8.41 13.68 21.06
CA PHE A 169 -9.84 13.98 21.14
C PHE A 169 -10.24 15.16 20.26
N ALA A 170 -9.45 16.25 20.27
CA ALA A 170 -9.74 17.45 19.49
C ALA A 170 -9.64 17.24 17.98
N ASP A 171 -8.94 16.20 17.54
CA ASP A 171 -8.85 15.82 16.12
C ASP A 171 -9.95 14.83 15.72
N PHE A 172 -10.71 14.28 16.67
CA PHE A 172 -11.67 13.20 16.47
C PHE A 172 -13.02 13.64 15.87
N HIS A 173 -13.02 14.69 15.05
CA HIS A 173 -14.19 15.16 14.32
C HIS A 173 -14.49 14.22 13.15
N PRO A 174 -15.75 13.75 12.95
CA PRO A 174 -16.06 12.78 11.91
C PRO A 174 -15.65 13.24 10.50
N GLU A 175 -15.80 14.53 10.19
CA GLU A 175 -15.40 15.15 8.93
C GLU A 175 -13.88 15.21 8.70
N LYS A 176 -13.08 15.00 9.75
CA LYS A 176 -11.63 14.88 9.66
C LYS A 176 -11.20 13.42 9.67
N VAL A 177 -11.61 12.66 10.70
CA VAL A 177 -11.07 11.30 10.93
C VAL A 177 -11.59 10.24 9.97
N LEU A 178 -12.77 10.43 9.38
CA LEU A 178 -13.27 9.50 8.36
C LEU A 178 -12.60 9.74 7.00
N GLY A 179 -11.80 10.81 6.85
CA GLY A 179 -10.98 11.06 5.67
C GLY A 179 -11.76 10.87 4.37
N PHE A 180 -11.29 9.93 3.55
CA PHE A 180 -11.89 9.61 2.26
C PHE A 180 -12.95 8.50 2.29
N LEU A 181 -13.15 7.83 3.43
CA LEU A 181 -14.10 6.71 3.57
C LEU A 181 -15.52 7.00 3.03
N PRO A 182 -16.08 8.23 3.07
CA PRO A 182 -17.36 8.53 2.44
C PRO A 182 -17.40 8.32 0.90
N HIS A 183 -16.24 8.28 0.25
CA HIS A 183 -16.09 7.99 -1.18
C HIS A 183 -15.65 6.55 -1.46
N GLU A 184 -15.32 5.79 -0.42
CA GLU A 184 -14.77 4.43 -0.52
C GLU A 184 -15.76 3.36 0.00
N LEU A 185 -16.78 3.79 0.75
CA LEU A 185 -17.79 2.94 1.36
C LEU A 185 -19.20 3.51 1.24
N ASP A 186 -20.15 2.60 0.97
CA ASP A 186 -21.58 2.86 1.13
C ASP A 186 -21.93 3.42 2.53
N TYR A 187 -22.94 4.29 2.59
CA TYR A 187 -23.38 4.98 3.81
C TYR A 187 -23.78 4.02 4.93
N THR A 188 -24.22 2.80 4.61
CA THR A 188 -24.57 1.78 5.61
C THR A 188 -23.34 1.29 6.35
N HIS A 189 -22.32 0.85 5.61
CA HIS A 189 -21.08 0.34 6.19
C HIS A 189 -20.24 1.45 6.80
N LEU A 190 -20.24 2.65 6.21
CA LEU A 190 -19.60 3.84 6.80
C LEU A 190 -20.15 4.15 8.20
N ARG A 191 -21.49 4.18 8.36
CA ARG A 191 -22.12 4.34 9.69
C ARG A 191 -21.75 3.25 10.66
N MET A 192 -21.68 2.00 10.19
CA MET A 192 -21.32 0.86 11.03
C MET A 192 -19.87 0.97 11.52
N ILE A 193 -18.93 1.28 10.63
CA ILE A 193 -17.52 1.54 10.95
C ILE A 193 -17.42 2.70 11.94
N TRP A 194 -18.02 3.85 11.65
CA TRP A 194 -17.96 5.02 12.52
C TRP A 194 -18.45 4.70 13.94
N ARG A 195 -19.57 3.98 14.04
CA ARG A 195 -20.11 3.56 15.33
C ARG A 195 -19.17 2.64 16.09
N ARG A 196 -18.51 1.71 15.40
CA ARG A 196 -17.55 0.79 16.00
C ARG A 196 -16.28 1.52 16.41
N TRP A 197 -15.82 2.47 15.62
CA TRP A 197 -14.66 3.29 15.90
C TRP A 197 -14.89 4.17 17.13
N ARG A 198 -16.02 4.89 17.21
CA ARG A 198 -16.42 5.62 18.43
C ARG A 198 -16.51 4.76 19.68
N LYS A 199 -16.77 3.45 19.55
CA LYS A 199 -16.78 2.51 20.68
C LYS A 199 -15.36 2.07 21.09
N LYS A 200 -14.44 2.01 20.13
CA LYS A 200 -13.03 1.67 20.34
C LYS A 200 -12.29 2.84 20.99
N ALA A 201 -12.52 4.05 20.49
CA ALA A 201 -11.89 5.28 20.96
C ALA A 201 -12.25 5.62 22.42
N ASP A 202 -11.31 6.28 23.11
CA ASP A 202 -11.47 6.76 24.48
C ASP A 202 -12.17 8.12 24.51
N LEU A 203 -13.48 8.05 24.28
CA LEU A 203 -14.41 9.18 24.13
C LEU A 203 -15.53 9.20 25.17
N ASN A 204 -15.43 8.37 26.21
CA ASN A 204 -16.53 8.16 27.16
C ASN A 204 -16.43 9.10 28.36
N PHE A 205 -17.52 9.80 28.64
CA PHE A 205 -17.72 10.59 29.84
C PHE A 205 -19.05 10.19 30.51
N PHE A 206 -19.01 9.69 31.75
CA PHE A 206 -20.16 9.15 32.50
C PHE A 206 -21.11 8.25 31.67
N GLY A 207 -20.55 7.36 30.84
CA GLY A 207 -21.33 6.42 30.01
C GLY A 207 -21.86 7.01 28.69
N TYR A 208 -21.68 8.32 28.46
CA TYR A 208 -22.00 8.98 27.20
C TYR A 208 -20.74 9.11 26.33
N ARG A 209 -20.89 8.91 25.01
CA ARG A 209 -19.79 9.08 24.05
C ARG A 209 -19.85 10.47 23.46
N LEU A 210 -18.93 11.31 23.90
CA LEU A 210 -18.78 12.65 23.36
C LEU A 210 -17.81 12.61 22.19
N THR A 211 -18.25 13.06 21.02
CA THR A 211 -17.32 13.43 19.94
C THR A 211 -17.04 14.92 20.06
N PRO A 212 -15.87 15.39 19.62
CA PRO A 212 -15.64 16.83 19.54
C PRO A 212 -16.68 17.45 18.60
N PHE A 213 -16.99 18.71 18.83
CA PHE A 213 -18.04 19.42 18.11
C PHE A 213 -17.74 20.92 17.98
N GLY A 214 -16.81 21.46 18.75
CA GLY A 214 -16.56 22.90 18.81
C GLY A 214 -15.27 23.33 18.09
N PRO A 215 -14.93 24.61 18.23
CA PRO A 215 -13.57 25.08 17.97
C PRO A 215 -12.56 24.33 18.84
N GLN A 216 -11.33 24.14 18.32
CA GLN A 216 -10.30 23.33 18.97
C GLN A 216 -10.02 23.69 20.43
N TRP A 217 -10.08 24.98 20.81
CA TRP A 217 -9.83 25.40 22.20
C TRP A 217 -10.90 24.89 23.17
N ILE A 218 -12.16 24.77 22.74
CA ILE A 218 -13.25 24.17 23.53
C ILE A 218 -12.99 22.67 23.66
N ASP A 219 -12.70 22.00 22.54
CA ASP A 219 -12.47 20.56 22.54
C ASP A 219 -11.24 20.18 23.40
N ARG A 220 -10.18 20.99 23.40
CA ARG A 220 -9.01 20.81 24.27
C ARG A 220 -9.36 20.95 25.76
N LEU A 221 -10.22 21.92 26.10
CA LEU A 221 -10.72 22.07 27.47
C LEU A 221 -11.56 20.85 27.88
N LEU A 222 -12.49 20.42 27.02
CA LEU A 222 -13.32 19.24 27.28
C LEU A 222 -12.48 17.97 27.43
N SER A 223 -11.49 17.78 26.56
CA SER A 223 -10.50 16.69 26.65
C SER A 223 -9.82 16.67 28.02
N THR A 224 -9.34 17.82 28.49
CA THR A 224 -8.64 17.95 29.77
C THR A 224 -9.57 17.65 30.96
N VAL A 225 -10.77 18.27 30.97
CA VAL A 225 -11.73 18.15 32.08
C VAL A 225 -12.29 16.73 32.17
N PHE A 226 -12.59 16.11 31.03
CA PHE A 226 -13.21 14.78 30.98
C PHE A 226 -12.24 13.63 30.71
N ARG A 227 -10.93 13.93 30.61
CA ARG A 227 -9.85 12.97 30.34
C ARG A 227 -10.07 12.16 29.05
N LEU A 228 -10.62 12.80 28.02
CA LEU A 228 -10.89 12.17 26.73
C LEU A 228 -9.62 12.16 25.91
N ARG A 229 -9.17 10.98 25.46
CA ARG A 229 -7.86 10.83 24.83
C ARG A 229 -7.91 10.67 23.32
N GLY A 230 -9.08 10.43 22.73
CA GLY A 230 -9.21 10.09 21.31
C GLY A 230 -8.89 8.62 21.04
N ASP A 231 -8.13 8.31 19.98
CA ASP A 231 -7.81 6.92 19.62
C ASP A 231 -6.40 6.76 19.03
N TRP A 232 -5.96 5.51 18.96
CA TRP A 232 -4.76 5.09 18.27
C TRP A 232 -5.15 4.16 17.10
N VAL A 233 -4.60 4.39 15.91
CA VAL A 233 -4.96 3.68 14.68
C VAL A 233 -3.79 2.85 14.16
N ALA A 234 -4.05 1.57 13.85
CA ALA A 234 -3.02 0.63 13.43
C ALA A 234 -2.40 1.01 12.07
N ASP A 235 -3.24 1.38 11.10
CA ASP A 235 -2.81 1.89 9.81
C ASP A 235 -3.67 3.09 9.38
N PHE A 236 -3.22 4.28 9.75
CA PHE A 236 -3.97 5.50 9.49
C PHE A 236 -3.81 6.00 8.05
N ARG A 237 -2.74 5.59 7.35
CA ARG A 237 -2.50 5.99 5.97
C ARG A 237 -3.66 5.54 5.08
N LEU A 238 -4.16 4.33 5.31
CA LEU A 238 -5.29 3.77 4.58
C LEU A 238 -6.63 4.48 4.82
N ILE A 239 -6.69 5.43 5.75
CA ILE A 239 -7.87 6.24 6.06
C ILE A 239 -7.67 7.70 5.61
N ASP A 240 -6.45 8.21 5.78
CA ASP A 240 -6.06 9.58 5.46
C ASP A 240 -5.69 9.79 3.98
N TYR A 241 -5.53 8.70 3.21
CA TYR A 241 -5.33 8.70 1.77
C TYR A 241 -6.52 8.05 1.07
N LEU A 242 -6.93 8.60 -0.09
CA LEU A 242 -7.94 7.98 -0.95
C LEU A 242 -7.37 6.67 -1.53
N ALA A 243 -7.62 5.55 -0.86
CA ALA A 243 -7.04 4.26 -1.19
C ALA A 243 -7.82 3.56 -2.32
N SER A 244 -9.15 3.67 -2.33
CA SER A 244 -9.98 3.01 -3.33
C SER A 244 -11.34 3.67 -3.53
N VAL A 245 -11.57 4.25 -4.70
CA VAL A 245 -12.87 4.83 -5.03
C VAL A 245 -13.95 3.74 -5.12
N MET A 246 -15.15 4.07 -4.67
CA MET A 246 -16.31 3.19 -4.76
C MET A 246 -16.97 3.27 -6.14
N SER A 247 -17.42 2.14 -6.66
CA SER A 247 -18.33 2.07 -7.80
C SER A 247 -19.60 2.91 -7.61
N THR A 248 -20.22 3.34 -8.71
CA THR A 248 -21.58 3.93 -8.69
C THR A 248 -22.61 2.89 -9.11
N GLU A 249 -23.90 3.19 -8.94
CA GLU A 249 -25.00 2.31 -9.36
C GLU A 249 -25.01 2.04 -10.88
N ARG A 250 -24.37 2.90 -11.68
CA ARG A 250 -24.34 2.79 -13.15
C ARG A 250 -22.99 2.33 -13.69
N SER A 251 -21.92 2.57 -12.95
CA SER A 251 -20.55 2.42 -13.42
C SER A 251 -19.74 1.57 -12.44
N PRO A 252 -19.85 0.24 -12.52
CA PRO A 252 -19.03 -0.65 -11.70
C PRO A 252 -17.56 -0.62 -12.14
N ALA A 253 -16.64 -0.69 -11.17
CA ALA A 253 -15.19 -0.66 -11.42
C ALA A 253 -14.68 -1.96 -12.07
N PHE A 254 -15.31 -3.10 -11.72
CA PHE A 254 -14.76 -4.44 -11.96
C PHE A 254 -15.76 -5.41 -12.61
N ASP A 255 -16.60 -4.91 -13.52
CA ASP A 255 -17.58 -5.74 -14.23
C ASP A 255 -16.97 -6.66 -15.31
N GLY A 256 -15.66 -6.60 -15.55
CA GLY A 256 -14.97 -7.39 -16.55
C GLY A 256 -15.11 -6.87 -17.98
N SER A 257 -15.82 -5.76 -18.18
CA SER A 257 -15.99 -5.15 -19.49
C SER A 257 -14.94 -4.07 -19.77
N LEU A 258 -14.59 -3.91 -21.04
CA LEU A 258 -13.64 -2.88 -21.47
C LEU A 258 -14.15 -1.48 -21.13
N GLY A 259 -13.23 -0.63 -20.67
CA GLY A 259 -13.52 0.76 -20.34
C GLY A 259 -14.37 0.98 -19.07
N SER A 260 -14.59 -0.03 -18.23
CA SER A 260 -15.33 0.11 -16.97
C SER A 260 -14.75 1.18 -16.04
N GLY A 261 -13.43 1.19 -15.87
CA GLY A 261 -12.73 2.23 -15.12
C GLY A 261 -12.92 3.64 -15.70
N GLU A 262 -12.96 3.80 -17.03
CA GLU A 262 -13.19 5.10 -17.68
C GLU A 262 -14.63 5.58 -17.54
N ARG A 263 -15.61 4.66 -17.49
CA ARG A 263 -17.01 5.01 -17.18
C ARG A 263 -17.13 5.49 -15.75
N LEU A 264 -16.55 4.76 -14.79
CA LEU A 264 -16.56 5.15 -13.38
C LEU A 264 -15.87 6.50 -13.15
N LYS A 265 -14.70 6.74 -13.75
CA LYS A 265 -14.01 8.04 -13.63
C LYS A 265 -14.87 9.21 -14.10
N ARG A 266 -15.61 9.05 -15.22
CA ARG A 266 -16.52 10.09 -15.72
C ARG A 266 -17.66 10.35 -14.75
N ASP A 267 -18.30 9.29 -14.26
CA ASP A 267 -19.40 9.41 -13.31
C ASP A 267 -18.96 10.07 -11.99
N LEU A 268 -17.78 9.69 -11.46
CA LEU A 268 -17.21 10.33 -10.27
C LEU A 268 -16.78 11.78 -10.51
N ALA A 269 -16.37 12.13 -11.72
CA ALA A 269 -16.06 13.51 -12.09
C ALA A 269 -17.32 14.38 -12.14
N ASP A 270 -18.43 13.86 -12.66
CA ASP A 270 -19.74 14.53 -12.67
C ASP A 270 -20.26 14.77 -11.24
N LEU A 271 -19.95 13.87 -10.30
CA LEU A 271 -20.22 14.02 -8.87
C LEU A 271 -19.24 14.96 -8.15
N GLY A 272 -18.22 15.50 -8.83
CA GLY A 272 -17.19 16.35 -8.26
C GLY A 272 -16.21 15.63 -7.31
N ILE A 273 -16.23 14.30 -7.29
CA ILE A 273 -15.41 13.45 -6.40
C ILE A 273 -14.03 13.20 -7.00
N PHE A 274 -13.94 13.06 -8.33
CA PHE A 274 -12.73 12.65 -9.01
C PHE A 274 -12.46 13.49 -10.27
N ASP A 275 -11.39 13.18 -11.00
CA ASP A 275 -11.13 13.73 -12.34
C ASP A 275 -10.76 12.62 -13.31
N SER A 276 -11.29 12.71 -14.53
CA SER A 276 -11.08 11.71 -15.59
C SER A 276 -9.61 11.54 -16.00
N LYS A 277 -8.76 12.56 -15.83
CA LYS A 277 -7.34 12.51 -16.15
C LYS A 277 -6.53 11.77 -15.09
N MET A 278 -7.07 11.59 -13.88
CA MET A 278 -6.38 10.86 -12.81
C MET A 278 -6.42 9.35 -13.06
N SER A 279 -5.35 8.67 -12.66
CA SER A 279 -5.38 7.21 -12.52
C SER A 279 -6.44 6.79 -11.51
N LEU A 280 -7.29 5.81 -11.84
CA LEU A 280 -8.27 5.27 -10.90
C LEU A 280 -7.57 4.71 -9.65
N TYR A 281 -8.03 5.13 -8.47
CA TYR A 281 -7.48 4.66 -7.19
C TYR A 281 -8.24 3.40 -6.75
N VAL A 282 -7.50 2.30 -6.61
CA VAL A 282 -7.99 0.97 -6.23
C VAL A 282 -6.91 0.26 -5.41
N LEU A 283 -7.32 -0.61 -4.48
CA LEU A 283 -6.38 -1.33 -3.61
C LEU A 283 -5.49 -2.31 -4.38
N TYR A 284 -6.06 -2.98 -5.39
CA TYR A 284 -5.38 -3.94 -6.24
C TYR A 284 -5.68 -3.60 -7.69
N ARG A 285 -4.65 -3.40 -8.51
CA ARG A 285 -4.79 -2.85 -9.87
C ARG A 285 -4.29 -3.84 -10.92
N LEU A 286 -5.11 -4.10 -11.93
CA LEU A 286 -4.69 -4.78 -13.15
C LEU A 286 -3.67 -3.90 -13.91
N ARG A 287 -2.53 -4.49 -14.23
CA ARG A 287 -1.54 -3.93 -15.15
C ARG A 287 -1.84 -4.52 -16.52
N GLU A 288 -2.58 -3.75 -17.31
CA GLU A 288 -3.00 -4.11 -18.67
C GLU A 288 -1.80 -4.07 -19.63
N PHE A 289 -1.69 -5.08 -20.49
CA PHE A 289 -0.58 -5.19 -21.45
C PHE A 289 -0.46 -3.95 -22.33
N ASP A 290 -1.56 -3.47 -22.89
CA ASP A 290 -1.60 -2.32 -23.80
C ASP A 290 -1.09 -1.02 -23.15
N LYS A 291 -1.16 -0.91 -21.82
CA LYS A 291 -0.75 0.29 -21.07
C LYS A 291 0.65 0.15 -20.48
N MET A 292 1.05 -1.06 -20.09
CA MET A 292 2.25 -1.30 -19.28
C MET A 292 3.33 -2.09 -20.02
N GLY A 293 3.01 -2.70 -21.16
CA GLY A 293 3.87 -3.64 -21.88
C GLY A 293 3.94 -5.05 -21.27
N TYR A 294 3.15 -5.30 -20.20
CA TYR A 294 3.03 -6.60 -19.54
C TYR A 294 1.67 -6.77 -18.88
N THR A 295 1.23 -8.03 -18.75
CA THR A 295 0.03 -8.41 -18.00
C THR A 295 0.41 -8.75 -16.56
N GLY A 296 -0.27 -8.16 -15.59
CA GLY A 296 0.01 -8.43 -14.19
C GLY A 296 -0.90 -7.68 -13.23
N PHE A 297 -0.48 -7.58 -11.96
CA PHE A 297 -1.23 -6.87 -10.94
C PHE A 297 -0.32 -6.07 -10.03
N GLU A 298 -0.85 -5.01 -9.44
CA GLU A 298 -0.16 -4.18 -8.47
C GLU A 298 -0.97 -4.04 -7.19
N GLY A 299 -0.38 -4.42 -6.06
CA GLY A 299 -0.88 -4.11 -4.73
C GLY A 299 -0.50 -2.69 -4.33
N ARG A 300 -1.49 -1.88 -3.96
CA ARG A 300 -1.35 -0.45 -3.58
C ARG A 300 -1.73 -0.17 -2.12
N TYR A 301 -1.98 -1.22 -1.34
CA TYR A 301 -2.44 -1.15 0.04
C TYR A 301 -1.32 -1.23 1.09
N TYR A 302 -0.06 -1.39 0.69
CA TYR A 302 1.04 -1.44 1.66
C TYR A 302 1.41 -0.03 2.14
N SER A 303 1.46 0.12 3.45
CA SER A 303 1.93 1.34 4.10
C SER A 303 3.44 1.24 4.37
N LEU A 304 3.86 1.11 5.62
CA LEU A 304 5.26 0.96 6.01
C LEU A 304 5.54 -0.47 6.49
N PHE A 305 6.63 -1.05 6.00
CA PHE A 305 7.19 -2.32 6.49
C PHE A 305 8.18 -2.05 7.62
N GLU A 306 8.14 -2.88 8.66
CA GLU A 306 9.10 -2.77 9.76
C GLU A 306 10.44 -3.41 9.36
N SER A 307 10.38 -4.53 8.64
CA SER A 307 11.54 -5.20 8.04
C SER A 307 11.29 -5.49 6.55
N LEU A 308 12.30 -5.26 5.71
CA LEU A 308 12.26 -5.62 4.29
C LEU A 308 12.32 -7.13 4.11
N SER A 309 13.12 -7.84 4.89
CA SER A 309 13.26 -9.30 4.82
C SER A 309 12.09 -10.01 5.52
N GLU A 310 11.75 -9.62 6.75
CA GLU A 310 10.74 -10.34 7.53
C GLU A 310 9.29 -9.92 7.21
N ASP A 311 9.05 -8.76 6.60
CA ASP A 311 7.69 -8.30 6.31
C ASP A 311 7.40 -8.12 4.81
N LEU A 312 8.24 -7.40 4.07
CA LEU A 312 7.99 -7.14 2.64
C LEU A 312 8.05 -8.44 1.82
N VAL A 313 9.12 -9.25 1.95
CA VAL A 313 9.25 -10.52 1.21
C VAL A 313 8.05 -11.46 1.42
N PRO A 314 7.65 -11.82 2.65
CA PRO A 314 6.48 -12.69 2.85
C PRO A 314 5.17 -12.02 2.41
N ALA A 315 5.04 -10.70 2.49
CA ALA A 315 3.88 -10.01 1.95
C ALA A 315 3.78 -10.14 0.42
N VAL A 316 4.89 -10.06 -0.30
CA VAL A 316 4.92 -10.31 -1.75
C VAL A 316 4.56 -11.77 -2.05
N GLY A 317 5.09 -12.72 -1.28
CA GLY A 317 4.74 -14.14 -1.40
C GLY A 317 3.26 -14.41 -1.18
N LEU A 318 2.64 -13.78 -0.16
CA LEU A 318 1.21 -13.90 0.11
C LEU A 318 0.36 -13.26 -1.00
N GLN A 319 0.78 -12.11 -1.54
CA GLN A 319 0.11 -11.49 -2.70
C GLN A 319 0.13 -12.43 -3.90
N ALA A 320 1.28 -13.03 -4.22
CA ALA A 320 1.41 -14.00 -5.31
C ALA A 320 0.51 -15.23 -5.10
N LEU A 321 0.49 -15.79 -3.88
CA LEU A 321 -0.35 -16.93 -3.52
C LEU A 321 -1.84 -16.65 -3.70
N ILE A 322 -2.33 -15.52 -3.19
CA ILE A 322 -3.75 -15.15 -3.31
C ILE A 322 -4.12 -14.89 -4.77
N THR A 323 -3.23 -14.26 -5.54
CA THR A 323 -3.43 -14.05 -6.98
C THR A 323 -3.54 -15.36 -7.73
N ALA A 324 -2.65 -16.32 -7.44
CA ALA A 324 -2.69 -17.65 -8.02
C ALA A 324 -3.95 -18.42 -7.60
N LEU A 325 -4.38 -18.31 -6.34
CA LEU A 325 -5.62 -18.90 -5.86
C LEU A 325 -6.85 -18.30 -6.58
N ALA A 326 -6.86 -16.99 -6.81
CA ALA A 326 -7.93 -16.35 -7.57
C ALA A 326 -8.01 -16.89 -9.01
N PHE A 327 -6.87 -17.11 -9.68
CA PHE A 327 -6.85 -17.78 -10.98
C PHE A 327 -7.30 -19.24 -10.90
N LYS A 328 -6.89 -19.98 -9.85
CA LYS A 328 -7.33 -21.36 -9.62
C LYS A 328 -8.86 -21.45 -9.48
N TYR A 329 -9.47 -20.56 -8.70
CA TYR A 329 -10.94 -20.51 -8.57
C TYR A 329 -11.64 -20.22 -9.90
N GLN A 330 -11.09 -19.32 -10.70
CA GLN A 330 -11.63 -19.00 -12.03
C GLN A 330 -11.50 -20.18 -12.99
N ALA A 331 -10.31 -20.77 -13.08
CA ALA A 331 -10.04 -21.91 -13.97
C ALA A 331 -10.91 -23.14 -13.65
N GLN A 332 -11.24 -23.33 -12.37
CA GLN A 332 -12.13 -24.40 -11.91
C GLN A 332 -13.63 -24.06 -12.04
N GLY A 333 -13.98 -22.84 -12.48
CA GLY A 333 -15.36 -22.36 -12.50
C GLY A 333 -16.00 -22.20 -11.11
N ARG A 334 -15.21 -22.26 -10.03
CA ARG A 334 -15.69 -22.09 -8.64
C ARG A 334 -16.12 -20.65 -8.37
N MET A 335 -15.53 -19.69 -9.08
CA MET A 335 -15.87 -18.27 -8.97
C MET A 335 -15.99 -17.65 -10.36
N THR A 336 -17.01 -16.81 -10.53
CA THR A 336 -17.31 -16.02 -11.73
C THR A 336 -17.79 -14.63 -11.29
N HIS A 337 -17.94 -13.68 -12.21
CA HIS A 337 -18.48 -12.35 -11.85
C HIS A 337 -19.85 -12.41 -11.15
N ALA A 338 -20.70 -13.39 -11.49
CA ALA A 338 -22.01 -13.55 -10.87
C ALA A 338 -21.94 -13.94 -9.37
N HIS A 339 -20.84 -14.55 -8.94
CA HIS A 339 -20.62 -14.94 -7.54
C HIS A 339 -20.15 -13.78 -6.67
N ILE A 340 -19.62 -12.70 -7.27
CA ILE A 340 -19.23 -11.48 -6.57
C ILE A 340 -19.82 -10.28 -7.34
N PRO A 341 -21.11 -9.98 -7.09
CA PRO A 341 -21.82 -8.91 -7.77
C PRO A 341 -21.17 -7.53 -7.64
N ASP A 342 -21.47 -6.67 -8.60
CA ASP A 342 -20.84 -5.37 -8.83
C ASP A 342 -21.53 -4.20 -8.13
N GLU A 343 -22.59 -4.43 -7.35
CA GLU A 343 -23.30 -3.33 -6.71
C GLU A 343 -22.42 -2.62 -5.67
N PRO A 344 -22.48 -1.27 -5.56
CA PRO A 344 -21.69 -0.50 -4.60
C PRO A 344 -21.85 -0.98 -3.15
N PHE A 345 -23.03 -1.46 -2.79
CA PHE A 345 -23.29 -2.06 -1.48
C PHE A 345 -22.44 -3.31 -1.24
N ILE A 346 -22.38 -4.24 -2.20
CA ILE A 346 -21.62 -5.50 -2.10
C ILE A 346 -20.11 -5.23 -2.10
N GLU A 347 -19.67 -4.24 -2.89
CA GLU A 347 -18.30 -3.72 -2.86
C GLU A 347 -17.93 -3.12 -1.51
N SER A 348 -18.77 -2.27 -0.96
CA SER A 348 -18.59 -1.71 0.37
C SER A 348 -18.60 -2.79 1.46
N GLU A 349 -19.45 -3.82 1.31
CA GLU A 349 -19.57 -4.91 2.29
C GLU A 349 -18.26 -5.70 2.44
N ARG A 350 -17.55 -5.99 1.34
CA ARG A 350 -16.24 -6.66 1.38
C ARG A 350 -15.11 -5.73 1.78
N ARG A 351 -15.12 -4.46 1.34
CA ARG A 351 -14.06 -3.48 1.66
C ARG A 351 -14.10 -2.95 3.08
N GLN A 352 -15.25 -2.92 3.75
CA GLN A 352 -15.34 -2.49 5.15
C GLN A 352 -14.42 -3.31 6.07
N ILE A 353 -14.14 -4.56 5.70
CA ILE A 353 -13.33 -5.48 6.48
C ILE A 353 -11.88 -5.01 6.48
N PHE A 354 -11.38 -4.61 5.30
CA PHE A 354 -10.05 -4.04 5.12
C PHE A 354 -9.88 -2.72 5.89
N PHE A 355 -10.76 -1.75 5.67
CA PHE A 355 -10.69 -0.47 6.41
C PHE A 355 -10.93 -0.65 7.91
N GLY A 356 -11.77 -1.61 8.29
CA GLY A 356 -12.00 -1.98 9.68
C GLY A 356 -10.75 -2.55 10.35
N ALA A 357 -9.97 -3.37 9.63
CA ALA A 357 -8.68 -3.87 10.08
C ALA A 357 -7.65 -2.74 10.20
N ALA A 358 -7.59 -1.82 9.24
CA ALA A 358 -6.72 -0.62 9.29
C ALA A 358 -7.00 0.27 10.50
N ILE A 359 -8.27 0.51 10.81
CA ILE A 359 -8.69 1.24 12.00
C ILE A 359 -8.36 0.44 13.28
N GLY A 360 -8.36 -0.89 13.21
CA GLY A 360 -8.27 -1.78 14.37
C GLY A 360 -9.60 -1.93 15.12
N ILE A 361 -10.75 -1.80 14.44
CA ILE A 361 -12.03 -2.12 15.07
C ILE A 361 -12.15 -3.64 15.26
N PRO A 362 -12.76 -4.13 16.35
CA PRO A 362 -12.73 -5.57 16.64
C PRO A 362 -13.79 -6.37 15.87
N THR A 363 -14.84 -5.73 15.35
CA THR A 363 -15.94 -6.42 14.66
C THR A 363 -16.55 -5.58 13.55
N PHE A 364 -16.94 -6.21 12.45
CA PHE A 364 -17.68 -5.64 11.31
C PHE A 364 -19.04 -6.35 11.14
N PHE A 365 -19.81 -5.96 10.11
CA PHE A 365 -21.15 -6.50 9.87
C PHE A 365 -21.37 -6.89 8.43
N VAL A 366 -22.00 -8.05 8.21
CA VAL A 366 -22.33 -8.58 6.88
C VAL A 366 -23.82 -8.91 6.85
N ARG A 367 -24.50 -8.63 5.74
CA ARG A 367 -25.89 -9.00 5.53
C ARG A 367 -26.02 -10.53 5.55
N ARG A 368 -27.01 -11.06 6.28
CA ARG A 368 -27.24 -12.51 6.37
C ARG A 368 -27.48 -13.17 5.02
N ASN A 369 -28.16 -12.46 4.13
CA ASN A 369 -28.49 -12.91 2.78
C ASN A 369 -27.64 -12.13 1.76
N THR A 370 -26.35 -11.97 2.03
CA THR A 370 -25.42 -11.40 1.04
C THR A 370 -25.39 -12.28 -0.21
N THR A 371 -25.35 -11.66 -1.38
CA THR A 371 -25.19 -12.32 -2.68
C THR A 371 -23.72 -12.52 -3.04
N ASN A 372 -22.79 -12.05 -2.19
CA ASN A 372 -21.37 -12.30 -2.34
C ASN A 372 -21.04 -13.71 -1.83
N GLU A 373 -20.92 -14.63 -2.77
CA GLU A 373 -20.68 -16.06 -2.52
C GLU A 373 -19.28 -16.35 -1.99
N CYS A 374 -18.29 -15.54 -2.41
CA CYS A 374 -16.92 -15.63 -1.89
C CYS A 374 -16.90 -15.28 -0.38
N LEU A 375 -17.50 -14.15 -0.01
CA LEU A 375 -17.64 -13.73 1.38
C LEU A 375 -18.45 -14.77 2.19
N ARG A 376 -19.56 -15.28 1.64
CA ARG A 376 -20.39 -16.31 2.29
C ARG A 376 -19.59 -17.58 2.61
N THR A 377 -18.74 -18.03 1.68
CA THR A 377 -17.89 -19.22 1.84
C THR A 377 -16.87 -19.02 2.96
N ILE A 378 -16.21 -17.86 3.02
CA ILE A 378 -15.25 -17.54 4.08
C ILE A 378 -15.95 -17.42 5.45
N LEU A 379 -17.15 -16.81 5.48
CA LEU A 379 -17.94 -16.69 6.71
C LEU A 379 -18.41 -18.03 7.27
N ALA A 380 -18.62 -19.04 6.42
CA ALA A 380 -18.96 -20.38 6.88
C ALA A 380 -17.83 -21.03 7.71
N ARG A 381 -16.57 -20.65 7.46
CA ARG A 381 -15.39 -21.04 8.25
C ARG A 381 -15.13 -20.10 9.44
N THR A 382 -15.79 -18.94 9.48
CA THR A 382 -15.52 -17.90 10.49
C THR A 382 -16.21 -18.16 11.83
N LYS A 383 -15.41 -18.42 12.87
CA LYS A 383 -15.86 -18.65 14.24
C LYS A 383 -16.47 -17.40 14.89
N ARG A 384 -17.26 -17.59 15.95
CA ARG A 384 -17.94 -16.54 16.75
C ARG A 384 -18.81 -15.55 15.95
N THR A 385 -19.18 -15.91 14.71
CA THR A 385 -20.16 -15.17 13.91
C THR A 385 -21.55 -15.29 14.53
N ARG A 386 -22.25 -14.16 14.73
CA ARG A 386 -23.58 -14.17 15.32
C ARG A 386 -24.50 -13.11 14.76
N ALA A 387 -25.80 -13.35 14.88
CA ALA A 387 -26.83 -12.34 14.67
C ALA A 387 -26.52 -11.00 15.38
N SER A 388 -26.56 -9.89 14.64
CA SER A 388 -26.51 -8.56 15.25
C SER A 388 -27.85 -8.22 15.91
N ARG A 389 -27.84 -7.93 17.21
CA ARG A 389 -29.02 -7.40 17.92
C ARG A 389 -29.37 -5.98 17.52
N ARG A 390 -28.40 -5.23 17.00
CA ARG A 390 -28.53 -3.80 16.70
C ARG A 390 -28.88 -3.52 15.24
N TYR A 391 -28.42 -4.38 14.34
CA TYR A 391 -28.69 -4.28 12.92
C TYR A 391 -29.43 -5.55 12.50
N PRO A 392 -30.78 -5.56 12.60
CA PRO A 392 -31.59 -6.70 12.16
C PRO A 392 -31.24 -7.08 10.71
N GLY A 393 -31.15 -8.38 10.43
CA GLY A 393 -30.73 -8.88 9.12
C GLY A 393 -29.21 -8.94 8.90
N TYR A 394 -28.38 -8.50 9.86
CA TYR A 394 -26.92 -8.59 9.77
C TYR A 394 -26.33 -9.66 10.71
N LEU A 395 -25.20 -10.21 10.31
CA LEU A 395 -24.23 -10.93 11.10
C LEU A 395 -23.21 -9.93 11.66
N ARG A 396 -22.76 -10.16 12.88
CA ARG A 396 -21.62 -9.49 13.50
C ARG A 396 -20.47 -10.49 13.50
N VAL A 397 -19.35 -10.07 12.91
CA VAL A 397 -18.18 -10.90 12.68
C VAL A 397 -16.98 -10.25 13.38
N HIS A 398 -16.10 -11.06 13.95
CA HIS A 398 -14.85 -10.60 14.57
C HIS A 398 -13.75 -10.56 13.51
N ASN A 399 -12.96 -9.47 13.47
CA ASN A 399 -11.88 -9.32 12.49
C ASN A 399 -10.83 -10.44 12.63
N GLU A 400 -10.41 -10.72 13.86
CA GLU A 400 -9.46 -11.81 14.16
C GLU A 400 -9.95 -13.18 13.67
N ASP A 401 -11.24 -13.50 13.87
CA ASP A 401 -11.80 -14.79 13.43
C ASP A 401 -11.91 -14.86 11.91
N TYR A 402 -12.21 -13.73 11.27
CA TYR A 402 -12.24 -13.65 9.81
C TYR A 402 -10.83 -13.84 9.22
N GLN A 403 -9.80 -13.18 9.78
CA GLN A 403 -8.40 -13.39 9.37
C GLN A 403 -7.97 -14.85 9.54
N ARG A 404 -8.35 -15.50 10.65
CA ARG A 404 -8.09 -16.94 10.84
C ARG A 404 -8.80 -17.80 9.81
N ALA A 405 -10.06 -17.50 9.48
CA ALA A 405 -10.79 -18.21 8.44
C ALA A 405 -10.19 -18.01 7.03
N LEU A 406 -9.58 -16.84 6.76
CA LEU A 406 -8.82 -16.63 5.53
C LEU A 406 -7.58 -17.51 5.47
N VAL A 407 -6.83 -17.64 6.57
CA VAL A 407 -5.68 -18.56 6.64
C VAL A 407 -6.11 -20.01 6.46
N GLU A 408 -7.19 -20.44 7.14
CA GLU A 408 -7.78 -21.78 6.94
C GLU A 408 -8.18 -21.99 5.47
N THR A 409 -8.76 -20.98 4.83
CA THR A 409 -9.09 -21.00 3.40
C THR A 409 -7.86 -21.17 2.51
N LEU A 410 -6.76 -20.46 2.79
CA LEU A 410 -5.51 -20.62 2.03
C LEU A 410 -4.93 -22.03 2.22
N LEU A 411 -4.88 -22.53 3.44
CA LEU A 411 -4.34 -23.86 3.75
C LEU A 411 -5.13 -24.98 3.06
N GLU A 412 -6.46 -24.85 2.94
CA GLU A 412 -7.30 -25.85 2.28
C GLU A 412 -7.33 -25.69 0.76
N ASP A 413 -7.66 -24.49 0.26
CA ASP A 413 -7.97 -24.28 -1.15
C ASP A 413 -6.70 -24.04 -2.01
N ALA A 414 -5.58 -23.65 -1.40
CA ALA A 414 -4.30 -23.38 -2.07
C ALA A 414 -3.15 -24.31 -1.64
N ALA A 415 -3.44 -25.48 -1.04
CA ALA A 415 -2.42 -26.43 -0.57
C ALA A 415 -1.34 -26.78 -1.62
N ASP A 416 -1.77 -27.06 -2.85
CA ASP A 416 -0.93 -27.31 -4.02
C ASP A 416 -0.09 -26.09 -4.42
N LEU A 417 -0.65 -24.89 -4.36
CA LEU A 417 0.05 -23.64 -4.66
C LEU A 417 1.07 -23.29 -3.58
N ILE A 418 0.76 -23.58 -2.31
CA ILE A 418 1.68 -23.40 -1.18
C ILE A 418 2.90 -24.29 -1.36
N GLU A 419 2.70 -25.55 -1.74
CA GLU A 419 3.79 -26.48 -2.06
C GLU A 419 4.60 -26.00 -3.26
N MET A 420 3.92 -25.64 -4.36
CA MET A 420 4.55 -25.18 -5.60
C MET A 420 5.41 -23.92 -5.41
N PHE A 421 5.01 -23.01 -4.51
CA PHE A 421 5.74 -21.77 -4.22
C PHE A 421 6.70 -21.87 -3.02
N GLY A 422 6.72 -23.00 -2.29
CA GLY A 422 7.56 -23.14 -1.09
C GLY A 422 7.15 -22.20 0.06
N LEU A 423 5.84 -21.98 0.25
CA LEU A 423 5.30 -20.95 1.16
C LEU A 423 4.86 -21.48 2.54
N GLN A 424 5.25 -22.69 2.91
CA GLN A 424 4.83 -23.33 4.15
C GLN A 424 5.29 -22.55 5.39
N GLU A 425 6.56 -22.14 5.43
CA GLU A 425 7.13 -21.38 6.54
C GLU A 425 6.50 -19.99 6.64
N MET A 426 6.28 -19.33 5.49
CA MET A 426 5.60 -18.04 5.44
C MET A 426 4.18 -18.11 6.02
N LEU A 427 3.41 -19.16 5.72
CA LEU A 427 2.07 -19.32 6.31
C LEU A 427 2.09 -19.68 7.79
N ALA A 428 3.10 -20.43 8.25
CA ALA A 428 3.29 -20.69 9.67
C ALA A 428 3.60 -19.37 10.43
N ASP A 429 4.45 -18.51 9.85
CA ASP A 429 4.73 -17.19 10.39
C ASP A 429 3.50 -16.27 10.36
N LEU A 430 2.76 -16.23 9.24
CA LEU A 430 1.50 -15.49 9.13
C LEU A 430 0.53 -15.87 10.26
N LYS A 431 0.35 -17.16 10.51
CA LYS A 431 -0.50 -17.64 11.60
C LYS A 431 0.02 -17.17 12.95
N ALA A 432 1.32 -17.27 13.20
CA ALA A 432 1.92 -16.82 14.44
C ALA A 432 1.76 -15.30 14.65
N ARG A 433 1.83 -14.49 13.59
CA ARG A 433 1.55 -13.04 13.64
C ARG A 433 0.11 -12.72 14.01
N LEU A 434 -0.85 -13.53 13.55
CA LEU A 434 -2.26 -13.38 13.91
C LEU A 434 -2.56 -13.86 15.34
N ASP A 435 -1.80 -14.84 15.85
CA ASP A 435 -1.96 -15.36 17.21
C ASP A 435 -1.30 -14.46 18.27
N ASP A 436 -0.21 -13.79 17.91
CA ASP A 436 0.52 -12.85 18.76
C ASP A 436 0.81 -11.52 18.02
N PRO A 437 -0.24 -10.73 17.73
CA PRO A 437 -0.08 -9.50 16.96
C PRO A 437 0.66 -8.42 17.74
N ALA A 438 0.65 -8.46 19.08
CA ALA A 438 1.40 -7.50 19.88
C ALA A 438 2.90 -7.65 19.60
N ASP A 439 3.43 -8.88 19.58
CA ASP A 439 4.87 -9.10 19.45
C ASP A 439 5.37 -9.38 18.04
N ARG A 440 4.57 -10.01 17.19
CA ARG A 440 5.03 -10.47 15.88
C ARG A 440 4.55 -9.63 14.69
N SER A 441 3.42 -8.94 14.81
CA SER A 441 2.90 -8.13 13.69
C SER A 441 3.73 -6.88 13.42
N ALA A 442 3.69 -6.38 12.19
CA ALA A 442 4.33 -5.12 11.82
C ALA A 442 3.82 -3.93 12.67
N THR A 443 2.52 -3.85 12.95
CA THR A 443 1.99 -2.83 13.87
C THR A 443 2.63 -2.92 15.25
N GLY A 444 2.70 -4.13 15.82
CA GLY A 444 3.27 -4.37 17.14
C GLY A 444 4.76 -4.01 17.22
N LYS A 445 5.55 -4.48 16.24
CA LYS A 445 6.98 -4.18 16.12
C LYS A 445 7.23 -2.67 15.97
N LEU A 446 6.50 -1.98 15.08
CA LEU A 446 6.63 -0.54 14.90
C LEU A 446 6.25 0.22 16.17
N VAL A 447 5.12 -0.09 16.81
CA VAL A 447 4.71 0.58 18.06
C VAL A 447 5.76 0.40 19.15
N ARG A 448 6.33 -0.80 19.32
CA ARG A 448 7.44 -1.00 20.27
C ARG A 448 8.66 -0.16 19.91
N GLY A 449 9.04 -0.12 18.63
CA GLY A 449 10.16 0.68 18.16
C GLY A 449 9.98 2.17 18.45
N ILE A 450 8.77 2.70 18.22
CA ILE A 450 8.40 4.09 18.49
C ILE A 450 8.45 4.40 19.99
N LEU A 451 7.94 3.49 20.83
CA LEU A 451 7.88 3.69 22.28
C LEU A 451 9.17 3.33 23.01
N ALA A 452 10.18 2.77 22.34
CA ALA A 452 11.36 2.18 22.97
C ALA A 452 12.16 3.16 23.84
N ASP A 453 12.20 4.44 23.47
CA ASP A 453 12.90 5.48 24.22
C ASP A 453 12.06 6.07 25.37
N GLY A 454 10.76 5.74 25.41
CA GLY A 454 9.82 6.16 26.43
C GLY A 454 9.66 5.13 27.55
N LYS A 455 9.25 5.58 28.73
CA LYS A 455 8.87 4.70 29.85
C LYS A 455 7.42 4.18 29.75
N VAL A 456 6.83 4.25 28.56
CA VAL A 456 5.42 3.96 28.30
C VAL A 456 5.27 2.67 27.50
N ARG A 457 4.16 1.96 27.70
CA ARG A 457 3.89 0.67 27.05
C ARG A 457 2.75 0.71 26.04
N SER A 458 2.09 1.86 25.89
CA SER A 458 0.93 2.02 25.01
C SER A 458 0.90 3.41 24.37
N PRO A 459 0.52 3.52 23.08
CA PRO A 459 0.32 4.82 22.41
C PRO A 459 -0.70 5.71 23.13
N MET A 460 -1.67 5.13 23.85
CA MET A 460 -2.70 5.87 24.59
C MET A 460 -2.18 6.55 25.87
N GLN A 461 -0.92 6.30 26.26
CA GLN A 461 -0.26 6.93 27.41
C GLN A 461 0.49 8.22 27.03
N LEU A 462 0.65 8.51 25.74
CA LEU A 462 1.27 9.73 25.24
C LEU A 462 0.22 10.67 24.63
N PRO A 463 0.47 11.99 24.68
CA PRO A 463 -0.18 12.94 23.79
C PRO A 463 0.01 12.54 22.31
N ALA A 464 -0.95 12.91 21.47
CA ALA A 464 -0.92 12.55 20.05
C ALA A 464 0.30 13.14 19.33
N GLU A 465 0.59 14.41 19.57
CA GLU A 465 1.75 15.10 19.00
C GLU A 465 3.06 14.41 19.38
N ASP A 466 3.25 14.09 20.67
CA ASP A 466 4.45 13.41 21.17
C ASP A 466 4.64 12.03 20.51
N PHE A 467 3.58 11.23 20.43
CA PHE A 467 3.66 9.93 19.76
C PHE A 467 3.99 10.08 18.27
N ASN A 468 3.34 11.00 17.57
CA ASN A 468 3.53 11.18 16.13
C ASN A 468 4.93 11.76 15.81
N MET A 469 5.47 12.65 16.64
CA MET A 469 6.85 13.13 16.53
C MET A 469 7.87 12.02 16.83
N GLN A 470 7.63 11.19 17.85
CA GLN A 470 8.48 10.02 18.13
C GLN A 470 8.45 9.02 16.98
N ALA A 471 7.29 8.84 16.34
CA ALA A 471 7.15 8.00 15.16
C ALA A 471 7.99 8.53 14.00
N GLU A 472 7.92 9.83 13.70
CA GLU A 472 8.74 10.48 12.67
C GLU A 472 10.24 10.28 12.93
N HIS A 473 10.69 10.49 14.16
CA HIS A 473 12.10 10.28 14.55
C HIS A 473 12.51 8.81 14.42
N TYR A 474 11.66 7.87 14.88
CA TYR A 474 11.91 6.44 14.75
C TYR A 474 12.08 6.01 13.28
N TYR A 475 11.19 6.48 12.39
CA TYR A 475 11.26 6.17 10.96
C TYR A 475 12.51 6.76 10.30
N ARG A 476 12.81 8.03 10.60
CA ARG A 476 13.95 8.76 10.04
C ARG A 476 15.28 8.14 10.44
N ASP A 477 15.42 7.63 11.65
CA ASP A 477 16.72 7.20 12.18
C ASP A 477 16.82 5.70 12.39
N LYS A 478 16.13 5.14 13.38
CA LYS A 478 16.30 3.75 13.78
C LYS A 478 15.85 2.79 12.68
N LEU A 479 14.67 3.02 12.11
CA LEU A 479 14.12 2.16 11.08
C LEU A 479 14.91 2.27 9.77
N ARG A 480 15.25 3.50 9.35
CA ARG A 480 16.13 3.72 8.19
C ARG A 480 17.46 2.96 8.32
N ARG A 481 18.11 3.00 9.48
CA ARG A 481 19.37 2.28 9.72
C ARG A 481 19.19 0.77 9.65
N ARG A 482 18.07 0.24 10.18
CA ARG A 482 17.71 -1.18 10.04
C ARG A 482 17.53 -1.58 8.58
N HIS A 483 16.72 -0.83 7.83
CA HIS A 483 16.51 -1.10 6.38
C HIS A 483 17.81 -0.99 5.59
N LEU A 484 18.72 -0.09 5.98
CA LEU A 484 20.04 0.02 5.37
C LEU A 484 20.93 -1.19 5.71
N ALA A 485 20.86 -1.70 6.94
CA ALA A 485 21.55 -2.91 7.34
C ALA A 485 21.07 -4.14 6.55
N GLU A 486 19.75 -4.36 6.48
CA GLU A 486 19.13 -5.42 5.67
C GLU A 486 19.51 -5.28 4.19
N ALA A 487 19.52 -4.05 3.65
CA ALA A 487 19.94 -3.81 2.28
C ALA A 487 21.42 -4.15 2.01
N PHE A 488 22.29 -4.00 3.02
CA PHE A 488 23.67 -4.45 2.93
C PHE A 488 23.79 -5.98 2.95
N GLU A 489 22.95 -6.68 3.71
CA GLU A 489 22.92 -8.14 3.71
C GLU A 489 22.61 -8.67 2.30
N PHE A 490 21.56 -8.14 1.66
CA PHE A 490 21.24 -8.47 0.27
C PHE A 490 22.38 -8.16 -0.71
N LEU A 491 22.96 -6.95 -0.61
CA LEU A 491 24.08 -6.57 -1.47
C LEU A 491 25.30 -7.49 -1.28
N ILE A 492 25.60 -7.89 -0.05
CA ILE A 492 26.73 -8.77 0.26
C ILE A 492 26.52 -10.16 -0.35
N GLU A 493 25.29 -10.68 -0.31
CA GLU A 493 24.91 -11.94 -0.95
C GLU A 493 25.04 -11.86 -2.48
N ASP A 494 24.52 -10.79 -3.09
CA ASP A 494 24.61 -10.57 -4.53
C ASP A 494 26.08 -10.48 -4.98
N LEU A 495 26.91 -9.70 -4.27
CA LEU A 495 28.33 -9.56 -4.58
C LEU A 495 29.09 -10.89 -4.43
N ARG A 496 28.72 -11.72 -3.44
CA ARG A 496 29.32 -13.04 -3.28
C ARG A 496 28.99 -13.94 -4.47
N ALA A 497 27.75 -13.89 -4.96
CA ALA A 497 27.34 -14.62 -6.16
C ALA A 497 28.11 -14.15 -7.41
N LEU A 498 28.27 -12.82 -7.58
CA LEU A 498 29.04 -12.24 -8.68
C LEU A 498 30.52 -12.64 -8.66
N GLU A 499 31.15 -12.62 -7.49
CA GLU A 499 32.55 -13.06 -7.35
C GLU A 499 32.72 -14.53 -7.73
N LEU A 500 31.80 -15.40 -7.29
CA LEU A 500 31.80 -16.82 -7.65
C LEU A 500 31.61 -17.02 -9.17
N GLU A 501 30.70 -16.28 -9.81
CA GLU A 501 30.48 -16.34 -11.25
C GLU A 501 31.71 -15.86 -12.04
N ALA A 502 32.33 -14.76 -11.61
CA ALA A 502 33.54 -14.19 -12.22
C ALA A 502 34.76 -15.13 -12.14
N MET A 503 34.83 -16.00 -11.12
CA MET A 503 35.88 -17.02 -11.01
C MET A 503 35.72 -18.14 -12.06
N HIS A 504 34.49 -18.46 -12.46
CA HIS A 504 34.21 -19.67 -13.24
C HIS A 504 33.92 -19.41 -14.72
N PHE A 505 33.31 -18.27 -15.10
CA PHE A 505 32.70 -18.17 -16.44
C PHE A 505 32.89 -16.85 -17.20
N ASP A 506 33.13 -15.70 -16.56
CA ASP A 506 33.07 -14.40 -17.27
C ASP A 506 34.29 -13.49 -17.07
N GLY A 507 35.12 -13.38 -18.11
CA GLY A 507 36.26 -12.47 -18.15
C GLY A 507 35.88 -10.98 -18.15
N ARG A 508 34.68 -10.61 -18.64
CA ARG A 508 34.19 -9.22 -18.60
C ARG A 508 33.74 -8.84 -17.21
N LEU A 509 32.99 -9.71 -16.53
CA LEU A 509 32.59 -9.48 -15.14
C LEU A 509 33.81 -9.40 -14.22
N LYS A 510 34.79 -10.29 -14.42
CA LYS A 510 36.07 -10.23 -13.69
C LYS A 510 36.82 -8.91 -13.92
N GLN A 511 36.86 -8.43 -15.17
CA GLN A 511 37.46 -7.13 -15.48
C GLN A 511 36.68 -5.98 -14.84
N ALA A 512 35.34 -5.99 -14.91
CA ALA A 512 34.51 -4.94 -14.31
C ALA A 512 34.67 -4.87 -12.78
N LEU A 513 34.73 -6.03 -12.10
CA LEU A 513 35.04 -6.10 -10.67
C LEU A 513 36.43 -5.54 -10.36
N HIS A 514 37.44 -5.94 -11.15
CA HIS A 514 38.81 -5.45 -10.99
C HIS A 514 38.92 -3.93 -11.24
N ASP A 515 38.21 -3.39 -12.23
CA ASP A 515 38.18 -1.96 -12.55
C ASP A 515 37.48 -1.16 -11.45
N CYS A 516 36.44 -1.73 -10.83
CA CYS A 516 35.79 -1.12 -9.67
C CYS A 516 36.69 -1.16 -8.44
N LEU A 517 37.43 -2.26 -8.23
CA LEU A 517 38.22 -2.55 -7.03
C LEU A 517 39.54 -3.27 -7.37
N PRO A 518 40.62 -2.53 -7.66
CA PRO A 518 41.91 -3.15 -7.93
C PRO A 518 42.43 -3.86 -6.66
N ASN A 519 42.65 -5.17 -6.76
CA ASN A 519 43.21 -6.03 -5.70
C ASN A 519 42.39 -6.15 -4.39
N ARG A 520 41.08 -5.86 -4.42
CA ARG A 520 40.18 -6.07 -3.27
C ARG A 520 38.93 -6.85 -3.69
N GLY A 521 38.46 -7.73 -2.80
CA GLY A 521 37.16 -8.39 -2.96
C GLY A 521 36.02 -7.40 -2.75
N ALA A 522 35.01 -7.45 -3.63
CA ALA A 522 33.79 -6.66 -3.54
C ALA A 522 32.98 -7.01 -2.28
N THR A 523 32.85 -8.30 -1.96
CA THR A 523 32.16 -8.75 -0.74
C THR A 523 32.88 -8.24 0.52
N GLN A 524 34.20 -8.39 0.57
CA GLN A 524 35.00 -7.92 1.70
C GLN A 524 34.87 -6.41 1.90
N LEU A 525 34.91 -5.62 0.82
CA LEU A 525 34.74 -4.17 0.91
C LEU A 525 33.35 -3.80 1.43
N ALA A 526 32.28 -4.43 0.92
CA ALA A 526 30.93 -4.13 1.37
C ALA A 526 30.74 -4.37 2.87
N ILE A 527 31.33 -5.46 3.40
CA ILE A 527 31.37 -5.77 4.84
C ILE A 527 32.14 -4.69 5.61
N GLU A 528 33.34 -4.31 5.15
CA GLU A 528 34.17 -3.29 5.79
C GLU A 528 33.47 -1.93 5.87
N LEU A 529 32.74 -1.55 4.82
CA LEU A 529 32.09 -0.23 4.71
C LEU A 529 30.68 -0.18 5.31
N GLN A 530 30.07 -1.32 5.65
CA GLN A 530 28.68 -1.39 6.14
C GLN A 530 28.44 -0.46 7.33
N ALA A 531 29.24 -0.59 8.39
CA ALA A 531 29.07 0.20 9.61
C ALA A 531 29.21 1.71 9.36
N CYS A 532 30.22 2.09 8.56
CA CYS A 532 30.50 3.47 8.20
C CYS A 532 29.38 4.08 7.34
N ALA A 533 28.86 3.31 6.38
CA ALA A 533 27.74 3.73 5.55
C ALA A 533 26.44 3.86 6.35
N ILE A 534 26.15 2.93 7.27
CA ILE A 534 24.96 3.01 8.14
C ILE A 534 25.03 4.23 9.08
N ALA A 535 26.21 4.56 9.58
CA ALA A 535 26.42 5.73 10.43
C ALA A 535 26.30 7.06 9.66
N GLY A 536 26.54 7.06 8.35
CA GLY A 536 26.62 8.28 7.54
C GLY A 536 28.04 8.79 7.32
N ASP A 537 29.04 8.06 7.82
CA ASP A 537 30.42 8.53 7.94
C ASP A 537 31.29 8.17 6.73
N ALA A 538 30.78 7.33 5.81
CA ALA A 538 31.50 6.89 4.61
C ALA A 538 31.94 8.07 3.73
N SER A 539 33.23 8.11 3.38
CA SER A 539 33.84 9.13 2.53
C SER A 539 33.28 9.13 1.10
N GLU A 540 33.53 10.20 0.36
CA GLU A 540 33.11 10.31 -1.05
C GLU A 540 33.63 9.14 -1.90
N GLU A 541 34.88 8.72 -1.68
CA GLU A 541 35.49 7.62 -2.42
C GLU A 541 34.86 6.26 -2.07
N GLU A 542 34.61 6.01 -0.79
CA GLU A 542 33.95 4.78 -0.31
C GLU A 542 32.53 4.67 -0.86
N LEU A 543 31.78 5.78 -0.85
CA LEU A 543 30.44 5.83 -1.42
C LEU A 543 30.46 5.58 -2.93
N ARG A 544 31.41 6.18 -3.66
CA ARG A 544 31.58 5.93 -5.10
C ARG A 544 31.86 4.45 -5.39
N ARG A 545 32.69 3.79 -4.59
CA ARG A 545 32.97 2.35 -4.74
C ARG A 545 31.71 1.53 -4.50
N LEU A 546 30.95 1.79 -3.43
CA LEU A 546 29.69 1.11 -3.16
C LEU A 546 28.64 1.34 -4.26
N ILE A 547 28.55 2.55 -4.81
CA ILE A 547 27.66 2.87 -5.93
C ILE A 547 28.03 2.04 -7.17
N ASN A 548 29.31 1.94 -7.50
CA ASN A 548 29.76 1.15 -8.64
C ASN A 548 29.43 -0.35 -8.46
N LEU A 549 29.62 -0.89 -7.26
CA LEU A 549 29.23 -2.27 -6.94
C LEU A 549 27.72 -2.50 -7.07
N MET A 550 26.90 -1.56 -6.57
CA MET A 550 25.44 -1.61 -6.75
C MET A 550 25.05 -1.59 -8.22
N LEU A 551 25.68 -0.75 -9.05
CA LEU A 551 25.40 -0.67 -10.48
C LEU A 551 25.77 -1.97 -11.19
N LEU A 552 26.88 -2.61 -10.81
CA LEU A 552 27.27 -3.90 -11.35
C LEU A 552 26.27 -5.00 -10.99
N SER A 553 25.81 -5.03 -9.74
CA SER A 553 24.76 -5.95 -9.28
C SER A 553 23.48 -5.79 -10.08
N ILE A 554 22.99 -4.55 -10.21
CA ILE A 554 21.78 -4.23 -10.98
C ILE A 554 21.95 -4.61 -12.45
N HIS A 555 23.13 -4.38 -13.03
CA HIS A 555 23.41 -4.77 -14.42
C HIS A 555 23.31 -6.29 -14.61
N GLN A 556 23.83 -7.07 -13.66
CA GLN A 556 23.75 -8.52 -13.74
C GLN A 556 22.30 -9.01 -13.62
N ASP A 557 21.51 -8.43 -12.71
CA ASP A 557 20.09 -8.77 -12.56
C ASP A 557 19.30 -8.48 -13.84
N LEU A 558 19.58 -7.35 -14.49
CA LEU A 558 18.98 -6.99 -15.77
C LEU A 558 19.35 -8.02 -16.86
N GLN A 559 20.63 -8.38 -16.97
CA GLN A 559 21.09 -9.39 -17.94
C GLN A 559 20.48 -10.77 -17.67
N ALA A 560 20.37 -11.19 -16.41
CA ALA A 560 19.72 -12.44 -16.04
C ALA A 560 18.23 -12.44 -16.41
N SER A 561 17.54 -11.34 -16.13
CA SER A 561 16.13 -11.16 -16.49
C SER A 561 15.92 -11.21 -18.01
N GLU A 562 16.74 -10.51 -18.79
CA GLU A 562 16.72 -10.54 -20.26
C GLU A 562 16.96 -11.95 -20.81
N LYS A 563 17.96 -12.67 -20.27
CA LYS A 563 18.27 -14.05 -20.67
C LYS A 563 17.12 -14.99 -20.37
N MET A 564 16.49 -14.88 -19.20
CA MET A 564 15.32 -15.70 -18.85
C MET A 564 14.16 -15.46 -19.83
N LEU A 565 13.84 -14.19 -20.13
CA LEU A 565 12.81 -13.83 -21.11
C LEU A 565 13.14 -14.35 -22.52
N ALA A 566 14.42 -14.41 -22.89
CA ALA A 566 14.85 -14.93 -24.19
C ALA A 566 14.91 -16.47 -24.26
N MET A 567 15.07 -17.17 -23.13
CA MET A 567 15.09 -18.63 -23.06
C MET A 567 13.68 -19.24 -23.15
N ASP A 568 12.68 -18.63 -22.51
CA ASP A 568 11.29 -19.07 -22.60
C ASP A 568 10.77 -19.00 -24.06
N ASN A 569 11.22 -18.03 -24.86
CA ASN A 569 10.91 -17.91 -26.29
C ASN A 569 11.44 -19.07 -27.16
N ARG A 570 12.48 -19.79 -26.75
CA ARG A 570 13.10 -20.87 -27.54
C ARG A 570 12.47 -22.25 -27.32
N ASN A 571 11.61 -22.40 -26.32
CA ASN A 571 10.95 -23.67 -25.98
C ASN A 571 9.56 -23.84 -26.61
N LEU A 572 9.19 -23.01 -27.59
CA LEU A 572 7.98 -23.19 -28.40
C LEU A 572 8.31 -24.04 -29.63
N PRO A 573 7.51 -25.08 -29.96
CA PRO A 573 7.70 -25.81 -31.21
C PRO A 573 7.49 -24.87 -32.39
N GLU A 574 8.46 -24.82 -33.31
CA GLU A 574 8.39 -24.08 -34.57
C GLU A 574 7.09 -24.41 -35.30
N ARG A 575 6.09 -23.51 -35.25
CA ARG A 575 4.93 -23.56 -36.13
C ARG A 575 5.10 -22.52 -37.23
N ASN A 576 5.51 -23.03 -38.39
CA ASN A 576 5.31 -22.51 -39.73
C ASN A 576 5.61 -21.01 -39.94
N GLN A 577 6.86 -20.75 -40.33
CA GLN A 577 7.21 -19.63 -41.18
C GLN A 577 6.49 -19.77 -42.53
N HIS A 578 5.28 -19.22 -42.65
CA HIS A 578 4.73 -18.72 -43.92
C HIS A 578 3.51 -17.84 -43.65
N ALA A 579 3.75 -16.54 -43.44
CA ALA A 579 2.89 -15.46 -43.94
C ALA A 579 3.50 -14.08 -43.64
N GLY A 580 3.81 -13.33 -44.69
CA GLY A 580 3.55 -11.90 -44.77
C GLY A 580 4.39 -10.95 -43.92
N SER A 581 5.51 -10.51 -44.48
CA SER A 581 6.17 -9.26 -44.13
C SER A 581 5.20 -8.07 -44.22
N HIS A 582 4.88 -7.42 -43.11
CA HIS A 582 4.54 -6.00 -43.11
C HIS A 582 5.09 -5.32 -41.86
N ALA A 583 6.04 -4.40 -42.10
CA ALA A 583 6.63 -3.52 -41.12
C ALA A 583 5.57 -2.58 -40.53
N ILE A 584 5.48 -2.50 -39.21
CA ILE A 584 4.70 -1.48 -38.51
C ILE A 584 5.68 -0.53 -37.84
N ASN A 585 5.70 0.70 -38.38
CA ASN A 585 6.37 1.86 -37.82
C ASN A 585 5.82 2.15 -36.42
N THR A 586 6.70 2.21 -35.43
CA THR A 586 6.44 2.81 -34.13
C THR A 586 6.42 4.33 -34.27
N ALA A 587 5.24 4.93 -34.09
CA ALA A 587 5.08 6.36 -33.83
C ALA A 587 4.68 6.54 -32.36
N PRO A 588 5.19 7.57 -31.66
CA PRO A 588 4.96 7.77 -30.23
C PRO A 588 3.57 8.39 -30.04
N VAL A 589 2.82 7.93 -29.04
CA VAL A 589 1.56 8.57 -28.65
C VAL A 589 1.63 8.98 -27.18
N CYS A 590 1.41 10.29 -27.04
CA CYS A 590 1.32 11.20 -25.90
C CYS A 590 0.68 10.70 -24.60
#